data_AF-A0A948EX53-F1
#
_entry.id   AF-A0A948EX53-F1
#
_cell.length_a   1.000
_cell.length_b   1.000
_cell.length_c   1.000
_cell.angle_alpha   90.00
_cell.angle_beta   90.00
_cell.angle_gamma   90.00
#
_symmetry.space_group_name_H-M   'P 1'
#
loop_
_entity.id
_entity.type
_entity.pdbx_description
1 polymer ?
#
loop_
_entity_poly.entity_id
_entity_poly.type
_entity_poly.pdbx_seq_one_letter_code
_entity_poly.pdbx_strand_id
1 'polypeptide(L)'
;MTLQTIKSLDGKDEYVLLPMTVYRSLQDEIAQAMAKPRTLAEDDAYQPFALEDYVDNPVALARMKAQVTQQELASRLGVTQAYISKVERQEKVTPRLLERVRSALAQNAPNAANNA
;
A
#
# COMPACT_ATOMS: atom_id res chain seq x y z
N MET A 1 -33.71 6.38 28.77
CA MET A 1 -33.86 6.79 27.36
C MET A 1 -33.57 5.56 26.51
N THR A 2 -34.46 5.17 25.59
CA THR A 2 -34.25 3.99 24.74
C THR A 2 -33.53 4.43 23.48
N LEU A 3 -32.26 4.06 23.34
CA LEU A 3 -31.46 4.37 22.16
C LEU A 3 -31.83 3.39 21.05
N GLN A 4 -32.19 3.91 19.88
CA GLN A 4 -32.46 3.07 18.72
C GLN A 4 -31.13 2.71 18.06
N THR A 5 -30.88 1.41 17.89
CA THR A 5 -29.69 0.90 17.21
C THR A 5 -30.03 0.41 15.81
N ILE A 6 -29.07 0.51 14.90
CA ILE A 6 -29.11 -0.09 13.56
C ILE A 6 -28.01 -1.15 13.55
N LYS A 7 -28.37 -2.36 13.14
CA LYS A 7 -27.47 -3.51 13.11
C LYS A 7 -26.73 -3.61 11.78
N SER A 8 -25.49 -4.09 11.83
CA SER A 8 -24.72 -4.50 10.67
C SER A 8 -25.32 -5.73 10.00
N LEU A 9 -24.78 -6.11 8.84
CA LEU A 9 -25.15 -7.34 8.13
C LEU A 9 -24.91 -8.61 8.98
N ASP A 10 -23.97 -8.55 9.92
CA ASP A 10 -23.67 -9.63 10.86
C ASP A 10 -24.53 -9.59 12.13
N GLY A 11 -25.52 -8.68 12.20
CA GLY A 11 -26.48 -8.58 13.31
C GLY A 11 -25.94 -7.91 14.58
N LYS A 12 -24.73 -7.36 14.54
CA LYS A 12 -24.13 -6.56 15.63
C LYS A 12 -24.62 -5.12 15.57
N ASP A 13 -24.79 -4.47 16.71
CA ASP A 13 -25.16 -3.05 16.73
C ASP A 13 -23.99 -2.21 16.18
N GLU A 14 -24.25 -1.46 15.09
CA GLU A 14 -23.22 -0.70 14.37
C GLU A 14 -23.43 0.81 14.50
N TYR A 15 -24.70 1.26 14.45
CA TYR A 15 -25.04 2.67 14.57
C TYR A 15 -26.09 2.90 15.65
N VAL A 16 -26.10 4.11 16.23
CA VAL A 16 -27.12 4.59 17.16
C VAL A 16 -27.74 5.86 16.64
N LEU A 17 -29.07 5.95 16.65
CA LEU A 17 -29.79 7.16 16.30
C LEU A 17 -29.91 8.07 17.52
N LEU A 18 -29.39 9.28 17.39
CA LEU A 18 -29.42 10.32 18.41
C LEU A 18 -30.10 11.58 17.85
N PRO A 19 -31.08 12.17 18.58
CA PRO A 19 -31.57 13.49 18.24
C PRO A 19 -30.44 14.50 18.18
N MET A 20 -30.45 15.38 17.18
CA MET A 20 -29.34 16.31 16.91
C MET A 20 -29.03 17.22 18.10
N THR A 21 -30.04 17.58 18.89
CA THR A 21 -29.89 18.39 20.11
C THR A 21 -29.07 17.66 21.18
N VAL A 22 -29.30 16.36 21.35
CA VAL A 22 -28.60 15.48 22.29
C VAL A 22 -27.15 15.24 21.83
N TYR A 23 -26.95 15.02 20.52
CA TYR A 23 -25.60 14.89 19.97
C TYR A 23 -24.76 16.15 20.24
N ARG A 24 -25.32 17.34 19.96
CA ARG A 24 -24.63 18.61 20.19
C ARG A 24 -24.29 18.84 21.66
N SER A 25 -25.18 18.47 22.59
CA SER A 25 -24.89 18.61 24.02
C SER A 25 -23.81 17.66 24.52
N LEU A 26 -23.69 16.48 23.91
CA LEU A 26 -22.73 15.43 24.30
C LEU A 26 -21.44 15.48 23.48
N GLN A 27 -21.31 16.40 22.52
CA GLN A 27 -20.23 16.39 21.54
C GLN A 27 -18.85 16.43 22.19
N ASP A 28 -18.66 17.28 23.20
CA ASP A 28 -17.38 17.43 23.90
C ASP A 28 -17.06 16.19 24.75
N GLU A 29 -18.06 15.60 25.41
CA GLU A 29 -17.90 14.36 26.17
C GLU A 29 -17.59 13.17 25.27
N ILE A 30 -18.25 13.08 24.11
CA ILE A 30 -17.97 12.07 23.08
C ILE A 30 -16.53 12.26 22.58
N ALA A 31 -16.13 13.48 22.23
CA ALA A 31 -14.77 13.77 21.77
C ALA A 31 -13.73 13.41 22.83
N GLN A 32 -13.98 13.72 24.11
CA GLN A 32 -13.09 13.39 25.22
C GLN A 32 -13.03 11.88 25.49
N ALA A 33 -14.16 11.18 25.45
CA ALA A 33 -14.23 9.72 25.59
C ALA A 33 -13.50 9.01 24.44
N MET A 34 -13.58 9.57 23.24
CA MET A 34 -12.87 9.12 22.04
C MET A 34 -11.38 9.53 22.03
N ALA A 35 -10.99 10.53 22.81
CA ALA A 35 -9.61 10.98 23.00
C ALA A 35 -8.83 10.19 24.06
N LYS A 36 -9.51 9.31 24.84
CA LYS A 36 -9.20 7.87 24.72
C LYS A 36 -7.99 7.53 23.86
N PRO A 37 -6.74 7.34 24.31
CA PRO A 37 -5.76 6.73 23.43
C PRO A 37 -6.34 5.37 23.06
N ARG A 38 -6.93 5.28 21.87
CA ARG A 38 -7.19 4.01 21.21
C ARG A 38 -5.82 3.37 21.19
N THR A 39 -5.61 2.38 22.04
CA THR A 39 -4.45 1.52 21.88
C THR A 39 -4.50 1.06 20.44
N LEU A 40 -3.39 1.17 19.73
CA LEU A 40 -3.17 0.83 18.31
C LEU A 40 -3.59 -0.61 17.91
N ALA A 41 -4.31 -1.32 18.79
CA ALA A 41 -4.69 -2.71 18.72
C ALA A 41 -6.10 -2.96 18.17
N GLU A 42 -6.98 -1.95 18.02
CA GLU A 42 -8.41 -2.21 17.74
C GLU A 42 -9.02 -1.50 16.53
N ASP A 43 -8.30 -0.61 15.84
CA ASP A 43 -8.65 -0.22 14.47
C ASP A 43 -7.64 -0.86 13.54
N ASP A 44 -8.12 -1.52 12.48
CA ASP A 44 -7.36 -2.10 11.37
C ASP A 44 -6.01 -1.38 11.20
N ALA A 45 -4.97 -1.99 11.77
CA ALA A 45 -3.67 -1.37 11.91
C ALA A 45 -3.23 -0.89 10.53
N TYR A 46 -3.00 0.42 10.39
CA TYR A 46 -2.47 1.00 9.16
C TYR A 46 -1.21 0.20 8.75
N GLN A 47 -1.38 -0.69 7.78
CA GLN A 47 -0.29 -1.51 7.28
C GLN A 47 0.38 -0.71 6.16
N PRO A 48 1.69 -0.41 6.27
CA PRO A 48 2.41 0.23 5.19
C PRO A 48 2.26 -0.58 3.91
N PHE A 49 1.98 0.10 2.79
CA PHE A 49 1.94 -0.55 1.48
C PHE A 49 3.33 -1.09 1.12
N ALA A 50 3.47 -2.42 1.13
CA ALA A 50 4.68 -3.12 0.71
C ALA A 50 4.46 -3.71 -0.68
N LEU A 51 5.31 -3.34 -1.65
CA LEU A 51 5.23 -3.82 -3.03
C LEU A 51 5.37 -5.35 -3.12
N GLU A 52 6.10 -5.93 -2.18
CA GLU A 52 6.33 -7.37 -2.02
C GLU A 52 5.04 -8.16 -1.85
N ASP A 53 4.00 -7.54 -1.28
CA ASP A 53 2.71 -8.18 -1.02
C ASP A 53 1.83 -8.28 -2.29
N TYR A 54 2.20 -7.56 -3.35
CA TYR A 54 1.38 -7.43 -4.56
C TYR A 54 2.11 -7.82 -5.86
N VAL A 55 3.42 -8.06 -5.80
CA VAL A 55 4.25 -8.29 -7.00
C VAL A 55 5.12 -9.53 -6.81
N ASP A 56 4.65 -10.66 -7.34
CA ASP A 56 5.36 -11.94 -7.26
C ASP A 56 6.62 -11.97 -8.12
N ASN A 57 6.57 -11.32 -9.29
CA ASN A 57 7.66 -11.40 -10.25
C ASN A 57 8.88 -10.59 -9.75
N PRO A 58 10.04 -11.22 -9.51
CA PRO A 58 11.19 -10.55 -8.91
C PRO A 58 11.82 -9.49 -9.81
N VAL A 59 11.62 -9.56 -11.13
CA VAL A 59 12.08 -8.54 -12.09
C VAL A 59 11.18 -7.32 -12.03
N ALA A 60 9.86 -7.52 -12.03
CA ALA A 60 8.89 -6.44 -11.89
C ALA A 60 9.09 -5.71 -10.55
N LEU A 61 9.26 -6.47 -9.46
CA LEU A 61 9.52 -5.92 -8.12
C LEU A 61 10.81 -5.10 -8.10
N ALA A 62 11.92 -5.63 -8.62
CA ALA A 62 13.20 -4.90 -8.68
C ALA A 62 13.10 -3.61 -9.50
N ARG A 63 12.38 -3.65 -10.63
CA ARG A 63 12.14 -2.47 -11.48
C ARG A 63 11.31 -1.41 -10.76
N MET A 64 10.22 -1.81 -10.11
CA MET A 64 9.33 -0.88 -9.39
C MET A 64 10.05 -0.25 -8.20
N LYS A 65 10.85 -1.02 -7.45
CA LYS A 65 11.72 -0.49 -6.39
C LYS A 65 12.74 0.52 -6.90
N ALA A 66 13.25 0.32 -8.11
CA ALA A 66 14.16 1.27 -8.77
C ALA A 66 13.43 2.46 -9.43
N GLN A 67 12.09 2.50 -9.41
CA GLN A 67 11.25 3.52 -10.04
C GLN A 67 11.52 3.70 -11.54
N VAL A 68 11.79 2.60 -12.25
CA VAL A 68 12.10 2.59 -13.69
C VAL A 68 10.92 2.03 -14.50
N THR A 69 10.68 2.54 -15.70
CA THR A 69 9.69 2.02 -16.63
C THR A 69 10.19 0.74 -17.33
N GLN A 70 9.28 -0.06 -17.89
CA GLN A 70 9.69 -1.24 -18.68
C GLN A 70 10.56 -0.87 -19.89
N GLN A 71 10.29 0.28 -20.51
CA GLN A 71 11.04 0.77 -21.66
C GLN A 71 12.47 1.15 -21.27
N GLU A 72 12.66 1.86 -20.16
CA GLU A 72 13.99 2.23 -19.67
C GLU A 72 14.79 1.00 -19.24
N LEU A 73 14.17 0.03 -18.55
CA LEU A 73 14.83 -1.23 -18.23
C LEU A 73 15.24 -1.99 -19.50
N ALA A 74 14.38 -2.01 -20.52
CA ALA A 74 14.67 -2.62 -21.81
C ALA A 74 15.87 -1.94 -22.49
N SER A 75 15.92 -0.60 -22.50
CA SER A 75 17.04 0.17 -23.02
C SER A 75 18.35 -0.15 -22.29
N ARG A 76 18.33 -0.24 -20.95
CA ARG A 76 19.51 -0.59 -20.14
C ARG A 76 20.02 -2.01 -20.41
N LEU A 77 19.14 -2.93 -20.75
CA LEU A 77 19.47 -4.33 -21.02
C LEU A 77 19.75 -4.62 -22.51
N GLY A 78 19.54 -3.65 -23.40
CA GLY A 78 19.67 -3.84 -24.85
C GLY A 78 18.64 -4.83 -25.42
N VAL A 79 17.43 -4.86 -24.86
CA VAL A 79 16.34 -5.76 -25.27
C VAL A 79 15.08 -4.95 -25.61
N THR A 80 14.03 -5.62 -26.10
CA THR A 80 12.76 -4.94 -26.41
C THR A 80 11.89 -4.78 -25.16
N GLN A 81 11.04 -3.73 -25.15
CA GLN A 81 10.06 -3.55 -24.07
C GLN A 81 9.05 -4.72 -24.02
N ALA A 82 8.71 -5.31 -25.17
CA ALA A 82 7.88 -6.52 -25.24
C ALA A 82 8.54 -7.73 -24.54
N TYR A 83 9.86 -7.86 -24.61
CA TYR A 83 10.58 -8.90 -23.88
C TYR A 83 10.47 -8.71 -22.36
N ILE A 84 10.65 -7.49 -21.87
CA ILE A 84 10.47 -7.17 -20.44
C ILE A 84 9.04 -7.45 -20.00
N SER A 85 8.04 -7.01 -20.78
CA SER A 85 6.63 -7.29 -20.48
C SER A 85 6.34 -8.80 -20.42
N LYS A 86 6.94 -9.60 -21.31
CA LYS A 86 6.82 -11.06 -21.28
C LYS A 86 7.46 -11.65 -20.02
N VAL A 87 8.66 -11.20 -19.65
CA VAL A 87 9.39 -11.67 -18.46
C VAL A 87 8.61 -11.34 -17.18
N GLU A 88 8.04 -10.15 -17.07
CA GLU A 88 7.28 -9.72 -15.88
C GLU A 88 5.95 -10.47 -15.69
N ARG A 89 5.42 -11.08 -16.76
CA ARG A 89 4.22 -11.95 -16.71
C ARG A 89 4.53 -13.41 -16.39
N GLN A 90 5.80 -13.80 -16.36
CA GLN A 90 6.19 -15.17 -16.01
C GLN A 90 6.23 -15.34 -14.50
N GLU A 91 5.76 -16.50 -14.01
CA GLU A 91 5.82 -16.84 -12.59
C GLU A 91 7.26 -17.09 -12.12
N LYS A 92 8.09 -17.67 -13.00
CA LYS A 92 9.47 -18.05 -12.70
C LYS A 92 10.44 -17.28 -13.56
N VAL A 93 11.44 -16.67 -12.93
CA VAL A 93 12.55 -16.00 -13.59
C VAL A 93 13.84 -16.72 -13.26
N THR A 94 14.72 -16.88 -14.25
CA THR A 94 16.02 -17.52 -14.02
C THR A 94 16.92 -16.60 -13.17
N PRO A 95 17.73 -17.17 -12.23
CA PRO A 95 18.63 -16.37 -11.40
C PRO A 95 19.59 -15.50 -12.22
N ARG A 96 20.06 -16.03 -13.37
CA ARG A 96 20.93 -15.31 -14.30
C ARG A 96 20.27 -14.06 -14.89
N LEU A 97 18.97 -14.11 -15.19
CA LEU A 97 18.25 -12.94 -15.71
C LEU A 97 18.05 -11.90 -14.61
N LEU A 98 17.66 -12.33 -13.41
CA LEU A 98 17.49 -11.44 -12.27
C LEU A 98 18.79 -10.70 -11.92
N GLU A 99 19.93 -11.41 -11.96
CA GLU A 99 21.24 -10.80 -11.68
C GLU A 99 21.63 -9.73 -12.72
N ARG A 100 21.35 -10.00 -14.00
CA ARG A 100 21.54 -9.02 -15.07
C ARG A 100 20.67 -7.79 -14.87
N VAL A 101 19.40 -7.97 -14.46
CA VAL A 101 18.48 -6.86 -14.16
C VAL A 101 19.01 -6.02 -13.01
N ARG A 102 19.43 -6.65 -11.89
CA ARG A 102 20.00 -5.94 -10.74
C ARG A 102 21.24 -5.13 -11.13
N SER A 103 22.13 -5.71 -11.91
CA SER A 103 23.32 -5.03 -12.43
C SER A 103 22.96 -3.81 -13.28
N ALA A 104 21.98 -3.95 -14.19
CA ALA A 104 21.53 -2.85 -15.05
C ALA A 104 20.83 -1.72 -14.27
N LEU A 105 20.17 -2.04 -13.16
CA LEU A 105 19.52 -1.05 -12.29
C LEU A 105 20.54 -0.32 -11.40
N ALA A 106 21.57 -1.02 -10.89
CA ALA A 106 22.61 -0.45 -10.04
C ALA A 106 23.50 0.59 -10.73
N GLN A 107 23.69 0.48 -12.05
CA GLN A 107 24.60 1.35 -12.80
C GLN A 107 24.13 2.80 -12.96
N ASN A 108 22.87 3.14 -12.61
CA ASN A 108 22.31 4.49 -12.79
C ASN A 108 21.30 4.85 -11.68
N ALA A 109 21.55 4.46 -10.42
CA ALA A 109 20.78 5.03 -9.31
C ALA A 109 21.02 6.56 -9.31
N PRO A 110 19.97 7.40 -9.42
CA PRO A 110 20.15 8.84 -9.32
C PRO A 110 20.75 9.18 -7.96
N ASN A 111 21.83 9.96 -7.98
CA ASN A 111 22.45 10.59 -6.82
C ASN A 111 21.35 11.25 -5.96
N ALA A 112 21.07 10.69 -4.79
CA ALA A 112 20.16 11.24 -3.79
C ALA A 112 20.75 12.49 -3.10
N ALA A 113 21.32 13.41 -3.88
CA ALA A 113 22.17 14.51 -3.39
C ALA A 113 21.81 15.91 -3.93
N ASN A 114 20.70 16.07 -4.68
CA ASN A 114 20.26 17.40 -5.12
C ASN A 114 18.81 17.64 -4.69
N ASN A 115 18.63 17.99 -3.42
CA ASN A 115 17.57 18.87 -2.90
C ASN A 115 17.99 19.28 -1.48
N ALA A 116 18.91 20.24 -1.42
CA ALA A 116 19.23 21.04 -0.25
C ALA A 116 18.64 22.44 -0.45
#